data_AF-A0A376P947-F1
#
_entry.id   AF-A0A376P947-F1
#
_cell.length_a   1.000
_cell.length_b   1.000
_cell.length_c   1.000
_cell.angle_alpha   90.00
_cell.angle_beta   90.00
_cell.angle_gamma   90.00
#
_symmetry.space_group_name_H-M   'P 1'
#
loop_
_entity.id
_entity.type
_entity.pdbx_description
1 polymer ?
#
loop_
_entity_poly.entity_id
_entity_poly.type
_entity_poly.pdbx_seq_one_letter_code
_entity_poly.pdbx_strand_id
1 'polypeptide(L)'
;MLENGTSLVMTGSCGTGKNHLAVAMAKHIIRNYLASVEITDVMRLTRAVKNCWRNDSEKTADEVIERYASMDLLIIDEVGVQFGSAAEMAILQEIINARYESICPPF
;
A
#
# COMPACT_ATOMS: atom_id res chain seq x y z
N MET A 1 -11.04 -17.08 -13.21
CA MET A 1 -11.54 -15.83 -12.60
C MET A 1 -10.75 -15.71 -11.30
N LEU A 2 -9.81 -14.76 -11.19
CA LEU A 2 -9.14 -14.52 -9.90
C LEU A 2 -10.22 -13.97 -8.97
N GLU A 3 -10.48 -14.64 -7.86
CA GLU A 3 -11.45 -14.16 -6.87
C GLU A 3 -11.04 -12.75 -6.41
N ASN A 4 -12.02 -11.84 -6.41
CA ASN A 4 -11.85 -10.42 -6.14
C ASN A 4 -11.00 -10.16 -4.88
N GLY A 5 -9.95 -9.35 -4.99
CA GLY A 5 -9.19 -8.82 -3.85
C GLY A 5 -8.19 -9.75 -3.18
N THR A 6 -7.52 -10.63 -3.94
CA THR A 6 -6.47 -11.49 -3.38
C THR A 6 -5.30 -10.65 -2.82
N SER A 7 -5.06 -10.76 -1.51
CA SER A 7 -3.92 -10.13 -0.82
C SER A 7 -2.82 -11.17 -0.55
N LEU A 8 -1.56 -10.78 -0.70
CA LEU A 8 -0.40 -11.63 -0.44
C LEU A 8 0.50 -11.00 0.63
N VAL A 9 0.78 -11.75 1.70
CA VAL A 9 1.74 -11.34 2.74
C VAL A 9 3.00 -12.19 2.60
N MET A 10 4.14 -11.54 2.42
CA MET A 10 5.44 -12.20 2.30
C MET A 10 6.26 -12.02 3.57
N THR A 11 6.53 -13.10 4.29
CA THR A 11 7.34 -13.07 5.53
C THR A 11 8.63 -13.89 5.35
N GLY A 12 9.68 -13.52 6.07
CA GLY A 12 10.97 -14.21 6.03
C GLY A 12 12.13 -13.30 6.44
N SER A 13 13.30 -13.88 6.73
CA SER A 13 14.51 -13.15 7.13
C SER A 13 15.06 -12.23 6.04
N CYS A 14 16.01 -11.35 6.39
CA CYS A 14 16.71 -10.52 5.40
C CYS A 14 17.44 -11.41 4.37
N GLY A 15 17.44 -11.01 3.11
CA GLY A 15 18.10 -11.76 2.03
C GLY A 15 17.29 -12.91 1.41
N THR A 16 16.05 -13.17 1.85
CA THR A 16 15.19 -14.24 1.28
C THR A 16 14.55 -13.91 -0.07
N GLY A 17 14.93 -12.80 -0.71
CA GLY A 17 14.45 -12.43 -2.04
C GLY A 17 13.03 -11.84 -2.09
N LYS A 18 12.45 -11.41 -0.96
CA LYS A 18 11.09 -10.84 -0.92
C LYS A 18 10.92 -9.66 -1.88
N ASN A 19 11.83 -8.69 -1.82
CA ASN A 19 11.78 -7.52 -2.70
C ASN A 19 12.01 -7.89 -4.16
N HIS A 20 12.87 -8.87 -4.42
CA HIS A 20 13.09 -9.35 -5.78
C HIS A 20 11.81 -9.94 -6.37
N LEU A 21 11.11 -10.80 -5.61
CA LEU A 21 9.84 -11.38 -6.04
C LEU A 21 8.74 -10.32 -6.18
N ALA A 22 8.64 -9.37 -5.23
CA ALA A 22 7.70 -8.24 -5.30
C ALA A 22 7.89 -7.42 -6.59
N VAL A 23 9.13 -7.08 -6.93
CA VAL A 23 9.47 -6.35 -8.17
C VAL A 23 9.19 -7.20 -9.41
N ALA A 24 9.45 -8.50 -9.38
CA ALA A 24 9.16 -9.39 -10.50
C ALA A 24 7.64 -9.49 -10.76
N MET A 25 6.83 -9.62 -9.72
CA MET A 25 5.36 -9.60 -9.80
C MET A 25 4.85 -8.27 -10.35
N ALA A 26 5.32 -7.14 -9.81
CA ALA A 26 4.98 -5.80 -10.30
C ALA A 26 5.27 -5.65 -11.79
N LYS A 27 6.48 -6.03 -12.25
CA LYS A 27 6.85 -5.99 -13.66
C LYS A 27 5.96 -6.85 -14.54
N HIS A 28 5.61 -8.06 -14.08
CA HIS A 28 4.72 -8.95 -14.80
C HIS A 28 3.33 -8.33 -14.96
N ILE A 29 2.78 -7.77 -13.87
CA ILE A 29 1.46 -7.16 -13.85
C ILE A 29 1.39 -5.93 -14.76
N ILE A 30 2.36 -5.02 -14.66
CA ILE A 30 2.44 -3.83 -15.52
C ILE A 30 2.48 -4.22 -17.00
N ARG A 31 3.31 -5.21 -17.36
CA ARG A 31 3.52 -5.60 -18.77
C ARG A 31 2.33 -6.31 -19.39
N ASN A 32 1.62 -7.13 -18.62
CA ASN A 32 0.57 -7.99 -19.16
C ASN A 32 -0.84 -7.41 -18.98
N TYR A 33 -1.03 -6.51 -18.02
CA TYR A 33 -2.36 -5.99 -17.67
C TYR A 33 -2.46 -4.46 -17.71
N LEU A 34 -1.37 -3.74 -18.01
CA LEU A 34 -1.31 -2.26 -18.01
C LEU A 34 -1.82 -1.63 -16.70
N ALA A 35 -1.68 -2.37 -15.60
CA ALA A 35 -2.23 -1.99 -14.31
C ALA A 35 -1.36 -0.94 -13.60
N SER A 36 -2.00 -0.09 -12.81
CA SER A 36 -1.35 0.86 -11.91
C SER A 36 -0.72 0.12 -10.73
N VAL A 37 0.60 0.27 -10.56
CA VAL A 37 1.36 -0.42 -9.51
C VAL A 37 2.21 0.56 -8.74
N GLU A 38 2.11 0.53 -7.43
CA GLU A 38 2.94 1.33 -6.52
C GLU A 38 3.72 0.41 -5.58
N ILE A 39 5.03 0.65 -5.46
CA ILE A 39 5.90 -0.02 -4.49
C ILE A 39 6.39 1.06 -3.52
N THR A 40 6.05 0.91 -2.24
CA THR A 40 6.41 1.86 -1.20
C THR A 40 6.79 1.13 0.08
N ASP A 41 7.35 1.86 1.04
CA ASP A 41 7.63 1.39 2.39
C ASP A 41 6.72 2.11 3.39
N VAL A 42 6.55 1.53 4.58
CA VAL A 42 5.68 2.10 5.63
C VAL A 42 6.07 3.54 5.98
N MET A 43 7.37 3.86 6.01
CA MET A 43 7.85 5.19 6.38
C MET A 43 7.47 6.25 5.34
N ARG A 44 7.64 5.96 4.06
CA ARG A 44 7.29 6.84 2.94
C ARG A 44 5.80 7.08 2.89
N LEU A 45 5.01 6.02 3.01
CA LEU A 45 3.56 6.08 3.03
C LEU A 45 3.07 6.97 4.18
N THR A 46 3.58 6.74 5.39
CA THR A 46 3.23 7.52 6.58
C THR A 46 3.65 8.98 6.42
N ARG A 47 4.84 9.24 5.89
CA ARG A 47 5.32 10.60 5.66
C ARG A 47 4.44 11.32 4.62
N ALA A 48 3.98 10.63 3.58
CA ALA A 48 3.09 11.20 2.57
C ALA A 48 1.78 11.67 3.21
N VAL A 49 1.15 10.84 4.05
CA VAL A 49 -0.09 11.21 4.76
C VAL A 49 0.15 12.31 5.80
N LYS A 50 1.22 12.20 6.60
CA LYS A 50 1.58 13.22 7.61
C LYS A 50 1.89 14.59 7.00
N ASN A 51 2.45 14.63 5.79
CA ASN A 51 2.75 15.90 5.12
C ASN A 51 1.46 16.66 4.76
N CYS A 52 0.35 15.97 4.53
CA CYS A 52 -0.96 16.57 4.25
C CYS A 52 -1.60 17.25 5.46
N TRP A 53 -1.19 16.88 6.68
CA TRP A 53 -1.65 17.53 7.91
C TRP A 53 -0.92 18.83 8.24
N ARG A 54 0.09 19.22 7.46
CA ARG A 54 0.70 20.55 7.62
C ARG A 54 -0.25 21.59 7.04
N ASN A 55 -0.44 22.70 7.76
CA ASN A 55 -1.43 23.78 7.53
C ASN A 55 -1.37 24.48 6.14
N ASP A 56 -0.58 23.99 5.19
CA ASP A 56 -0.32 24.61 3.88
C ASP A 56 -0.17 23.55 2.77
N SER A 57 -0.85 22.41 2.91
CA SER A 57 -0.76 21.33 1.93
C SER A 57 -1.88 21.44 0.90
N GLU A 58 -1.54 21.35 -0.39
CA GLU A 58 -2.50 21.36 -1.50
C GLU A 58 -3.40 20.10 -1.55
N LYS A 59 -3.06 19.05 -0.79
CA LYS A 59 -3.72 17.74 -0.85
C LYS A 59 -4.17 17.26 0.52
N THR A 60 -5.39 16.77 0.65
CA THR A 60 -5.85 16.22 1.94
C THR A 60 -5.22 14.85 2.23
N ALA A 61 -5.21 14.45 3.50
CA ALA A 61 -4.80 13.09 3.87
C ALA A 61 -5.66 12.04 3.15
N ASP A 62 -6.95 12.29 3.05
CA ASP A 62 -7.93 11.44 2.37
C ASP A 62 -7.58 11.25 0.89
N GLU A 63 -7.19 12.30 0.17
CA GLU A 63 -6.75 12.19 -1.23
C GLU A 63 -5.52 11.31 -1.40
N VAL A 64 -4.59 11.35 -0.43
CA VAL A 64 -3.39 10.51 -0.45
C VAL A 64 -3.76 9.05 -0.17
N ILE A 65 -4.65 8.80 0.79
CA ILE A 65 -5.15 7.46 1.10
C ILE A 65 -5.90 6.89 -0.10
N GLU A 66 -6.81 7.65 -0.70
CA GLU A 66 -7.59 7.25 -1.88
C GLU A 66 -6.68 6.95 -3.08
N ARG A 67 -5.61 7.72 -3.26
CA ARG A 67 -4.60 7.42 -4.27
C ARG A 67 -3.97 6.04 -4.06
N TYR A 68 -3.60 5.68 -2.83
CA TYR A 68 -3.06 4.34 -2.55
C TYR A 68 -4.14 3.26 -2.60
N ALA A 69 -5.38 3.59 -2.26
CA ALA A 69 -6.50 2.66 -2.27
C ALA A 69 -6.95 2.27 -3.68
N SER A 70 -6.89 3.22 -4.62
CA SER A 70 -7.29 3.05 -6.01
C SER A 70 -6.28 2.31 -6.91
N MET A 71 -5.05 2.08 -6.44
CA MET A 71 -4.04 1.33 -7.22
C MET A 71 -4.47 -0.12 -7.47
N ASP A 72 -4.22 -0.65 -8.66
CA ASP A 72 -4.52 -2.05 -8.97
C ASP A 72 -3.63 -3.02 -8.16
N LEU A 73 -2.37 -2.64 -7.92
CA LEU A 73 -1.45 -3.34 -7.03
C LEU A 73 -0.70 -2.36 -6.14
N LEU A 74 -0.87 -2.50 -4.83
CA LEU A 74 -0.10 -1.79 -3.82
C LEU A 74 0.83 -2.77 -3.09
N ILE A 75 2.14 -2.53 -3.18
CA ILE A 75 3.15 -3.30 -2.45
C ILE A 75 3.71 -2.41 -1.35
N ILE A 76 3.57 -2.86 -0.10
CA ILE A 76 4.09 -2.17 1.10
C ILE A 76 5.21 -3.03 1.70
N ASP A 77 6.42 -2.49 1.70
CA ASP A 77 7.61 -3.12 2.25
C ASP A 77 7.94 -2.61 3.66
N GLU A 78 8.84 -3.32 4.35
CA GLU A 78 9.37 -3.00 5.69
C GLU A 78 8.30 -2.91 6.79
N VAL A 79 7.16 -3.57 6.60
CA VAL A 79 6.11 -3.69 7.62
C VAL A 79 6.67 -4.38 8.86
N GLY A 80 6.73 -3.66 9.98
CA GLY A 80 7.17 -4.17 11.28
C GLY A 80 8.69 -4.12 11.54
N VAL A 81 9.50 -3.56 10.64
CA VAL A 81 10.97 -3.42 10.85
C VAL A 81 11.31 -2.37 11.92
N GLN A 82 10.49 -1.32 12.01
CA GLN A 82 10.53 -0.34 13.08
C GLN A 82 9.23 -0.53 13.86
N PHE A 83 9.30 -0.62 15.19
CA PHE A 83 8.11 -0.65 16.05
C PHE A 83 7.26 0.58 15.70
N GLY A 84 6.25 0.38 14.86
CA GLY A 84 5.51 1.48 14.26
C GLY A 84 4.82 2.27 15.35
N SER A 85 4.94 3.59 15.30
CA SER A 85 4.11 4.47 16.11
C SER A 85 2.63 4.13 15.89
N ALA A 86 1.78 4.32 16.90
CA ALA A 86 0.33 4.08 16.76
C ALA A 86 -0.26 4.81 15.54
N ALA A 87 0.31 5.94 15.16
CA ALA A 87 -0.05 6.69 13.95
C ALA A 87 0.27 5.95 12.64
N GLU A 88 1.41 5.26 12.53
CA GLU A 88 1.77 4.46 11.35
C GLU A 88 0.83 3.29 11.16
N MET A 89 0.50 2.61 12.26
CA MET A 89 -0.45 1.49 12.23
C MET A 89 -1.85 1.96 11.85
N ALA A 90 -2.31 3.10 12.38
CA ALA A 90 -3.60 3.68 12.02
C ALA A 90 -3.71 4.01 10.53
N ILE A 91 -2.69 4.67 9.96
CA ILE A 91 -2.66 5.01 8.53
C ILE A 91 -2.65 3.75 7.66
N LEU A 92 -1.86 2.73 8.02
CA LEU A 92 -1.84 1.46 7.29
C LEU A 92 -3.19 0.76 7.34
N GLN A 93 -3.84 0.72 8.51
CA GLN A 93 -5.17 0.15 8.67
C GLN A 93 -6.20 0.89 7.82
N GLU A 94 -6.13 2.22 7.78
CA GLU A 94 -7.03 3.05 6.99
C GLU A 94 -6.92 2.75 5.49
N ILE A 95 -5.69 2.62 4.96
CA ILE A 95 -5.48 2.27 3.55
C ILE A 95 -5.94 0.83 3.26
N ILE A 96 -5.64 -0.13 4.14
CA ILE A 96 -6.08 -1.51 3.97
C ILE A 96 -7.62 -1.58 3.95
N ASN A 97 -8.29 -0.86 4.86
CA ASN A 97 -9.74 -0.81 4.91
C ASN A 97 -10.34 -0.16 3.67
N ALA A 98 -9.81 0.99 3.24
CA ALA A 98 -10.27 1.66 2.02
C ALA A 98 -10.14 0.77 0.77
N ARG A 99 -9.05 -0.01 0.67
CA ARG A 99 -8.86 -1.02 -0.39
C ARG A 99 -9.85 -2.17 -0.29
N TYR A 100 -10.23 -2.57 0.91
CA TYR A 100 -11.18 -3.65 1.12
C TYR A 100 -12.61 -3.19 0.76
N GLU A 101 -13.00 -1.99 1.18
CA GLU A 101 -14.31 -1.39 0.91
C GLU A 101 -14.52 -1.13 -0.58
N SER A 102 -13.47 -0.75 -1.33
CA SER A 102 -13.58 -0.56 -2.79
C SER A 102 -13.85 -1.86 -3.55
N ILE A 103 -13.45 -3.00 -2.98
CA ILE A 103 -13.64 -4.34 -3.56
C ILE A 103 -14.95 -4.97 -3.05
N CYS A 104 -15.35 -4.66 -1.83
CA CYS A 104 -16.55 -5.16 -1.18
C CYS A 104 -17.32 -3.99 -0.56
N PRO A 105 -18.18 -3.31 -1.36
CA PRO A 105 -18.97 -2.20 -0.86
C PRO A 105 -19.87 -2.69 0.29
N PRO A 106 -19.91 -2.01 1.44
CA PRO A 106 -20.90 -2.32 2.46
C PRO A 106 -22.31 -2.10 1.87
N PHE A 107 -23.22 -3.02 2.21
CA PHE A 107 -24.61 -3.09 1.73
C PHE A 107 -25.38 -1.76 1.82
#